data_AF-A0A431PTE3-F1
#
_entry.id   AF-A0A431PTE3-F1
#
_cell.length_a   1.000
_cell.length_b   1.000
_cell.length_c   1.000
_cell.angle_alpha   90.00
_cell.angle_beta   90.00
_cell.angle_gamma   90.00
#
_symmetry.space_group_name_H-M   'P 1'
#
loop_
_entity.id
_entity.type
_entity.pdbx_description
1 polymer ?
#
loop_
_entity_poly.entity_id
_entity_poly.type
_entity_poly.pdbx_seq_one_letter_code
_entity_poly.pdbx_strand_id
1 'polypeptide(L)'
;MKPFTFTLRQEPPQRVDLSALTPDRLAGKSLAAIEKIELGTTRASTKVGDLFKLAEGDLKNVRYEGGSARFDRLGAKLLPGFSIHVEGDVGLELGRLAKGGAITVSGGAGAYAASCNEGAHIEIRGDAGEMLAAPLAGELAGMSGGRVVVRGKVGARAGDRLRRGILIIEGDAGDDLGSRFIAGTIIALGKTSGRVGYLNKRGSIILARRPEIPPTYVDCGPHVFTFAGLFARGLKADSAAASALLSQRLQRFGGDTAVYGKGEILTPA
;
A
#
# COMPACT_ATOMS: atom_id res chain seq x y z
N MET A 1 -7.99 -3.26 25.84
CA MET A 1 -9.31 -3.83 25.49
C MET A 1 -9.10 -4.98 24.52
N LYS A 2 -9.98 -5.99 24.52
CA LYS A 2 -9.94 -7.08 23.53
C LYS A 2 -10.44 -6.54 22.17
N PRO A 3 -9.79 -6.91 21.05
CA PRO A 3 -10.22 -6.45 19.72
C PRO A 3 -11.53 -7.11 19.30
N PHE A 4 -12.32 -6.42 18.46
CA PHE A 4 -13.45 -7.06 17.78
C PHE A 4 -12.90 -8.06 16.75
N THR A 5 -13.32 -9.31 16.80
CA THR A 5 -12.63 -10.38 16.06
C THR A 5 -13.55 -11.10 15.08
N PHE A 6 -13.05 -11.28 13.85
CA PHE A 6 -13.61 -12.13 12.81
C PHE A 6 -12.70 -13.36 12.67
N THR A 7 -13.15 -14.54 13.11
CA THR A 7 -12.41 -15.79 12.93
C THR A 7 -12.93 -16.53 11.71
N LEU A 8 -12.08 -16.77 10.71
CA LEU A 8 -12.44 -17.46 9.48
C LEU A 8 -12.83 -18.92 9.77
N ARG A 9 -14.02 -19.32 9.32
CA ARG A 9 -14.53 -20.69 9.48
C ARG A 9 -14.11 -21.60 8.34
N GLN A 10 -14.12 -21.06 7.12
CA GLN A 10 -13.85 -21.79 5.88
C GLN A 10 -13.42 -20.82 4.78
N GLU A 11 -12.72 -21.35 3.77
CA GLU A 11 -12.35 -20.56 2.59
C GLU A 11 -13.61 -20.06 1.86
N PRO A 12 -13.70 -18.78 1.49
CA PRO A 12 -14.86 -18.26 0.77
C PRO A 12 -15.04 -18.96 -0.57
N PRO A 13 -16.25 -19.42 -0.96
CA PRO A 13 -16.47 -20.12 -2.24
C PRO A 13 -16.32 -19.19 -3.46
N GLN A 14 -16.31 -17.88 -3.25
CA GLN A 14 -16.21 -16.82 -4.25
C GLN A 14 -15.35 -15.66 -3.70
N ARG A 15 -14.98 -14.70 -4.56
CA ARG A 15 -14.47 -13.40 -4.10
C ARG A 15 -15.56 -12.66 -3.32
N VAL A 16 -15.18 -12.05 -2.20
CA VAL A 16 -16.11 -11.33 -1.32
C VAL A 16 -15.64 -9.91 -1.08
N ASP A 17 -16.59 -8.96 -1.07
CA ASP A 17 -16.33 -7.54 -0.84
C ASP A 17 -16.44 -7.24 0.66
N LEU A 18 -15.30 -7.01 1.31
CA LEU A 18 -15.22 -6.69 2.73
C LEU A 18 -15.30 -5.19 3.02
N SER A 19 -15.60 -4.35 2.02
CA SER A 19 -15.71 -2.89 2.23
C SER A 19 -16.81 -2.53 3.23
N ALA A 20 -17.82 -3.38 3.40
CA ALA A 20 -18.88 -3.19 4.39
C ALA A 20 -18.42 -3.40 5.84
N LEU A 21 -17.25 -4.04 6.06
CA LEU A 21 -16.77 -4.46 7.38
C LEU A 21 -15.76 -3.48 8.00
N THR A 22 -15.93 -2.19 7.79
CA THR A 22 -15.14 -1.17 8.46
C THR A 22 -15.78 -0.78 9.81
N PRO A 23 -14.96 -0.45 10.83
CA PRO A 23 -15.47 -0.12 12.17
C PRO A 23 -16.60 0.90 12.22
N ASP A 24 -16.54 1.94 11.40
CA ASP A 24 -17.56 2.99 11.30
C ASP A 24 -18.91 2.46 10.81
N ARG A 25 -18.91 1.43 9.96
CA ARG A 25 -20.12 0.78 9.43
C ARG A 25 -20.66 -0.29 10.37
N LEU A 26 -19.80 -0.86 11.21
CA LEU A 26 -20.17 -1.85 12.22
C LEU A 26 -20.69 -1.20 13.51
N ALA A 27 -20.31 0.05 13.78
CA ALA A 27 -20.73 0.78 14.97
C ALA A 27 -22.27 0.80 15.12
N GLY A 28 -22.75 0.48 16.33
CA GLY A 28 -24.17 0.46 16.66
C GLY A 28 -24.96 -0.75 16.17
N LYS A 29 -24.33 -1.69 15.43
CA LYS A 29 -24.98 -2.95 15.04
C LYS A 29 -24.75 -4.04 16.10
N SER A 30 -25.76 -4.87 16.34
CA SER A 30 -25.59 -6.10 17.12
C SER A 30 -24.84 -7.16 16.30
N LEU A 31 -24.25 -8.15 16.97
CA LEU A 31 -23.60 -9.28 16.28
C LEU A 31 -24.51 -9.96 15.26
N ALA A 32 -25.76 -10.24 15.63
CA ALA A 32 -26.73 -10.86 14.73
C ALA A 32 -27.07 -9.99 13.51
N ALA A 33 -26.93 -8.66 13.62
CA ALA A 33 -27.08 -7.76 12.48
C ALA A 33 -25.83 -7.74 11.61
N ILE A 34 -24.63 -7.83 12.21
CA ILE A 34 -23.36 -7.93 11.48
C ILE A 34 -23.28 -9.25 10.70
N GLU A 35 -23.69 -10.36 11.31
CA GLU A 35 -23.71 -11.69 10.66
C GLU A 35 -24.57 -11.74 9.40
N LYS A 36 -25.58 -10.87 9.28
CA LYS A 36 -26.50 -10.79 8.14
C LYS A 36 -25.99 -9.90 7.00
N ILE A 37 -24.86 -9.20 7.16
CA ILE A 37 -24.28 -8.35 6.11
C ILE A 37 -23.88 -9.24 4.93
N GLU A 38 -24.35 -8.90 3.73
CA GLU A 38 -23.97 -9.56 2.47
C GLU A 38 -22.57 -9.12 2.03
N LEU A 39 -21.74 -10.09 1.69
CA LEU A 39 -20.37 -9.91 1.18
C LEU A 39 -20.19 -10.49 -0.23
N GLY A 40 -21.14 -11.31 -0.70
CA GLY A 40 -21.07 -11.97 -1.99
C GLY A 40 -20.99 -11.00 -3.16
N THR A 41 -20.16 -11.33 -4.15
CA THR A 41 -20.01 -10.55 -5.40
C THR A 41 -20.79 -11.17 -6.56
N THR A 42 -21.24 -12.41 -6.43
CA THR A 42 -22.09 -13.11 -7.41
C THR A 42 -23.56 -13.10 -6.99
N ARG A 43 -24.41 -13.83 -7.74
CA ARG A 43 -25.83 -14.05 -7.38
C ARG A 43 -26.00 -14.97 -6.16
N ALA A 44 -24.98 -15.74 -5.79
CA ALA A 44 -25.02 -16.54 -4.58
C ALA A 44 -24.84 -15.62 -3.36
N SER A 45 -25.85 -15.57 -2.49
CA SER A 45 -25.76 -14.88 -1.20
C SER A 45 -24.64 -15.50 -0.38
N THR A 46 -23.82 -14.64 0.23
CA THR A 46 -22.75 -15.05 1.14
C THR A 46 -22.63 -13.96 2.17
N LYS A 47 -22.99 -14.30 3.41
CA LYS A 47 -23.05 -13.35 4.51
C LYS A 47 -21.83 -13.47 5.41
N VAL A 48 -21.66 -12.50 6.29
CA VAL A 48 -20.60 -12.53 7.31
C VAL A 48 -20.68 -13.80 8.16
N GLY A 49 -21.87 -14.17 8.66
CA GLY A 49 -22.03 -15.32 9.56
C GLY A 49 -21.70 -16.68 8.91
N ASP A 50 -21.79 -16.76 7.58
CA ASP A 50 -21.44 -17.97 6.82
C ASP A 50 -19.92 -18.19 6.77
N LEU A 51 -19.15 -17.10 6.78
CA LEU A 51 -17.69 -17.13 6.63
C LEU A 51 -16.94 -16.96 7.94
N PHE A 52 -17.49 -16.20 8.88
CA PHE A 52 -16.79 -15.78 10.08
C PHE A 52 -17.55 -16.18 11.33
N LYS A 53 -16.80 -16.56 12.37
CA LYS A 53 -17.26 -16.54 13.75
C LYS A 53 -16.90 -15.18 14.32
N LEU A 54 -17.90 -14.47 14.87
CA LEU A 54 -17.68 -13.15 15.47
C LEU A 54 -17.42 -13.27 16.97
N ALA A 55 -16.52 -12.44 17.48
CA ALA A 55 -16.37 -12.20 18.90
C ALA A 55 -16.42 -10.69 19.19
N GLU A 56 -17.27 -10.30 20.15
CA GLU A 56 -17.39 -8.91 20.57
C GLU A 56 -16.07 -8.39 21.16
N GLY A 57 -15.81 -7.11 20.90
CA GLY A 57 -14.64 -6.41 21.36
C GLY A 57 -14.68 -4.96 20.93
N ASP A 58 -13.56 -4.28 21.09
CA ASP A 58 -13.40 -2.88 20.71
C ASP A 58 -13.35 -2.74 19.19
N LEU A 59 -14.37 -2.12 18.59
CA LEU A 59 -14.42 -1.83 17.16
C LEU A 59 -13.32 -0.86 16.70
N LYS A 60 -12.67 -0.12 17.60
CA LYS A 60 -11.48 0.66 17.22
C LYS A 60 -10.32 -0.21 16.75
N ASN A 61 -10.30 -1.48 17.16
CA ASN A 61 -9.26 -2.45 16.84
C ASN A 61 -9.92 -3.75 16.34
N VAL A 62 -10.00 -3.90 15.02
CA VAL A 62 -10.59 -5.08 14.39
C VAL A 62 -9.51 -6.09 14.01
N ARG A 63 -9.71 -7.35 14.36
CA ARG A 63 -8.81 -8.46 14.02
C ARG A 63 -9.52 -9.49 13.14
N TYR A 64 -8.85 -9.92 12.08
CA TYR A 64 -9.23 -11.06 11.26
C TYR A 64 -8.26 -12.20 11.57
N GLU A 65 -8.76 -13.25 12.18
CA GLU A 65 -8.03 -14.50 12.43
C GLU A 65 -8.30 -15.42 11.23
N GLY A 66 -7.35 -15.46 10.30
CA GLY A 66 -7.50 -16.10 9.00
C GLY A 66 -7.64 -15.06 7.88
N GLY A 67 -6.95 -15.33 6.77
CA GLY A 67 -6.93 -14.52 5.56
C GLY A 67 -7.20 -15.37 4.33
N SER A 68 -7.56 -14.72 3.23
CA SER A 68 -7.76 -15.34 1.92
C SER A 68 -7.47 -14.34 0.82
N ALA A 69 -6.88 -14.80 -0.29
CA ALA A 69 -6.72 -14.01 -1.51
C ALA A 69 -8.06 -13.59 -2.17
N ARG A 70 -9.20 -14.08 -1.64
CA ARG A 70 -10.58 -13.75 -2.07
C ARG A 70 -11.21 -12.61 -1.27
N PHE A 71 -10.50 -12.06 -0.27
CA PHE A 71 -10.94 -10.94 0.55
C PHE A 71 -10.65 -9.60 -0.11
N ASP A 72 -11.58 -9.13 -0.94
CA ASP A 72 -11.41 -7.88 -1.67
C ASP A 72 -11.87 -6.69 -0.83
N ARG A 73 -11.24 -5.52 -1.05
CA ARG A 73 -11.60 -4.22 -0.45
C ARG A 73 -11.64 -4.17 1.08
N LEU A 74 -10.88 -5.05 1.73
CA LEU A 74 -10.72 -5.02 3.18
C LEU A 74 -10.15 -3.65 3.61
N GLY A 75 -10.80 -3.00 4.58
CA GLY A 75 -10.39 -1.68 5.06
C GLY A 75 -10.61 -0.52 4.07
N ALA A 76 -11.42 -0.72 3.02
CA ALA A 76 -11.73 0.35 2.09
C ALA A 76 -12.42 1.54 2.79
N LYS A 77 -11.93 2.75 2.53
CA LYS A 77 -12.40 4.01 3.16
C LYS A 77 -12.24 4.05 4.69
N LEU A 78 -11.30 3.30 5.26
CA LEU A 78 -11.00 3.32 6.70
C LEU A 78 -10.77 4.76 7.20
N LEU A 79 -11.40 5.10 8.33
CA LEU A 79 -11.28 6.41 8.95
C LEU A 79 -10.09 6.49 9.92
N PRO A 80 -9.58 7.70 10.22
CA PRO A 80 -8.58 7.89 11.28
C PRO A 80 -9.03 7.34 12.64
N GLY A 81 -8.06 6.86 13.44
CA GLY A 81 -8.31 6.36 14.80
C GLY A 81 -8.76 4.89 14.88
N PHE A 82 -8.90 4.22 13.74
CA PHE A 82 -9.21 2.80 13.64
C PHE A 82 -8.00 1.98 13.20
N SER A 83 -7.93 0.73 13.69
CA SER A 83 -6.92 -0.23 13.27
C SER A 83 -7.57 -1.54 12.80
N ILE A 84 -7.01 -2.15 11.76
CA ILE A 84 -7.40 -3.45 11.24
C ILE A 84 -6.16 -4.33 11.17
N HIS A 85 -6.23 -5.55 11.70
CA HIS A 85 -5.14 -6.52 11.68
C HIS A 85 -5.63 -7.82 11.04
N VAL A 86 -4.88 -8.36 10.09
CA VAL A 86 -5.24 -9.57 9.34
C VAL A 86 -4.16 -10.64 9.44
N GLU A 87 -4.57 -11.83 9.88
CA GLU A 87 -3.74 -13.02 9.99
C GLU A 87 -3.88 -13.91 8.75
N GLY A 88 -3.07 -13.66 7.73
CA GLY A 88 -3.12 -14.33 6.43
C GLY A 88 -3.12 -13.34 5.27
N ASP A 89 -3.46 -13.85 4.09
CA ASP A 89 -3.50 -13.08 2.85
C ASP A 89 -4.79 -12.26 2.71
N VAL A 90 -4.75 -11.25 1.84
CA VAL A 90 -5.92 -10.47 1.41
C VAL A 90 -5.98 -10.36 -0.10
N GLY A 91 -7.17 -10.13 -0.62
CA GLY A 91 -7.44 -9.98 -2.04
C GLY A 91 -7.14 -8.58 -2.58
N LEU A 92 -7.93 -8.20 -3.57
CA LEU A 92 -7.76 -6.97 -4.35
C LEU A 92 -8.11 -5.73 -3.52
N GLU A 93 -7.53 -4.59 -3.87
CA GLU A 93 -7.97 -3.27 -3.37
C GLU A 93 -7.92 -3.09 -1.83
N LEU A 94 -7.00 -3.78 -1.13
CA LEU A 94 -6.76 -3.58 0.31
C LEU A 94 -6.61 -2.09 0.65
N GLY A 95 -7.35 -1.59 1.64
CA GLY A 95 -7.22 -0.21 2.12
C GLY A 95 -7.51 0.85 1.06
N ARG A 96 -8.29 0.51 0.03
CA ARG A 96 -8.62 1.45 -1.05
C ARG A 96 -9.36 2.67 -0.52
N LEU A 97 -8.98 3.87 -0.96
CA LEU A 97 -9.58 5.14 -0.52
C LEU A 97 -9.54 5.38 1.00
N ALA A 98 -8.65 4.69 1.73
CA ALA A 98 -8.56 4.86 3.17
C ALA A 98 -8.16 6.29 3.52
N LYS A 99 -8.93 6.91 4.42
CA LYS A 99 -8.77 8.31 4.86
C LYS A 99 -7.75 8.44 5.99
N GLY A 100 -7.53 7.36 6.73
CA GLY A 100 -6.61 7.29 7.86
C GLY A 100 -6.64 5.92 8.52
N GLY A 101 -6.10 5.84 9.73
CA GLY A 101 -6.05 4.60 10.50
C GLY A 101 -4.85 3.74 10.14
N ALA A 102 -4.82 2.52 10.66
CA ALA A 102 -3.76 1.56 10.43
C ALA A 102 -4.32 0.22 9.92
N ILE A 103 -3.69 -0.36 8.90
CA ILE A 103 -4.01 -1.70 8.40
C ILE A 103 -2.72 -2.51 8.38
N THR A 104 -2.70 -3.64 9.07
CA THR A 104 -1.55 -4.55 9.08
C THR A 104 -1.98 -5.92 8.59
N VAL A 105 -1.32 -6.42 7.54
CA VAL A 105 -1.55 -7.73 6.95
C VAL A 105 -0.30 -8.57 7.12
N SER A 106 -0.45 -9.75 7.72
CA SER A 106 0.68 -10.67 7.95
C SER A 106 1.08 -11.49 6.72
N GLY A 107 0.13 -11.73 5.80
CA GLY A 107 0.39 -12.34 4.50
C GLY A 107 0.56 -11.31 3.37
N GLY A 108 0.27 -11.73 2.15
CA GLY A 108 0.30 -10.89 0.95
C GLY A 108 -1.02 -10.18 0.67
N ALA A 109 -0.98 -9.24 -0.27
CA ALA A 109 -2.13 -8.50 -0.77
C ALA A 109 -2.23 -8.59 -2.29
N GLY A 110 -3.46 -8.61 -2.82
CA GLY A 110 -3.72 -8.64 -4.26
C GLY A 110 -3.38 -7.32 -4.98
N ALA A 111 -3.77 -7.26 -6.25
CA ALA A 111 -3.59 -6.07 -7.08
C ALA A 111 -4.33 -4.85 -6.52
N TYR A 112 -3.83 -3.65 -6.83
CA TYR A 112 -4.42 -2.37 -6.41
C TYR A 112 -4.51 -2.18 -4.88
N ALA A 113 -3.72 -2.93 -4.10
CA ALA A 113 -3.58 -2.64 -2.67
C ALA A 113 -3.17 -1.17 -2.46
N ALA A 114 -3.70 -0.53 -1.43
CA ALA A 114 -3.56 0.89 -1.12
C ALA A 114 -3.94 1.86 -2.26
N SER A 115 -4.73 1.42 -3.25
CA SER A 115 -5.22 2.28 -4.32
C SER A 115 -5.93 3.50 -3.75
N CYS A 116 -5.53 4.69 -4.21
CA CYS A 116 -6.11 5.95 -3.76
C CYS A 116 -6.10 6.16 -2.23
N ASN A 117 -5.17 5.54 -1.48
CA ASN A 117 -4.99 5.82 -0.05
C ASN A 117 -4.71 7.32 0.17
N GLU A 118 -5.42 7.94 1.10
CA GLU A 118 -5.37 9.39 1.37
C GLU A 118 -4.65 9.70 2.69
N GLY A 119 -4.53 8.74 3.60
CA GLY A 119 -3.96 9.00 4.91
C GLY A 119 -3.66 7.79 5.79
N ALA A 120 -4.07 6.58 5.41
CA ALA A 120 -3.84 5.40 6.23
C ALA A 120 -2.36 4.98 6.22
N HIS A 121 -1.93 4.37 7.33
CA HIS A 121 -0.71 3.59 7.39
C HIS A 121 -1.02 2.12 7.11
N ILE A 122 -0.53 1.60 5.99
CA ILE A 122 -0.79 0.22 5.56
C ILE A 122 0.53 -0.54 5.55
N GLU A 123 0.63 -1.63 6.32
CA GLU A 123 1.77 -2.54 6.33
C GLU A 123 1.34 -3.92 5.80
N ILE A 124 2.06 -4.41 4.79
CA ILE A 124 1.90 -5.75 4.22
C ILE A 124 3.20 -6.50 4.45
N ARG A 125 3.16 -7.58 5.24
CA ARG A 125 4.35 -8.38 5.58
C ARG A 125 4.74 -9.39 4.51
N GLY A 126 3.82 -9.78 3.63
CA GLY A 126 4.09 -10.58 2.45
C GLY A 126 4.33 -9.73 1.20
N ASP A 127 4.00 -10.31 0.06
CA ASP A 127 4.09 -9.68 -1.26
C ASP A 127 2.82 -8.86 -1.57
N ALA A 128 2.92 -7.88 -2.46
CA ALA A 128 1.78 -7.17 -3.01
C ALA A 128 1.67 -7.38 -4.53
N GLY A 129 0.44 -7.42 -5.04
CA GLY A 129 0.18 -7.55 -6.47
C GLY A 129 0.63 -6.35 -7.31
N GLU A 130 0.25 -6.38 -8.59
CA GLU A 130 0.45 -5.26 -9.51
C GLU A 130 -0.34 -4.02 -9.09
N MET A 131 0.08 -2.86 -9.59
CA MET A 131 -0.64 -1.60 -9.40
C MET A 131 -0.82 -1.21 -7.92
N LEU A 132 0.10 -1.64 -7.04
CA LEU A 132 0.17 -1.19 -5.64
C LEU A 132 0.17 0.35 -5.58
N ALA A 133 -0.67 0.92 -4.74
CA ALA A 133 -0.83 2.37 -4.54
C ALA A 133 -1.21 3.14 -5.84
N ALA A 134 -1.66 2.45 -6.88
CA ALA A 134 -2.02 3.03 -8.17
C ALA A 134 -3.53 3.32 -8.28
N PRO A 135 -3.97 4.18 -9.23
CA PRO A 135 -5.38 4.38 -9.52
C PRO A 135 -6.01 3.18 -10.24
N LEU A 136 -7.34 3.06 -10.14
CA LEU A 136 -8.10 2.24 -11.09
C LEU A 136 -8.21 2.94 -12.46
N ALA A 137 -8.70 2.19 -13.45
CA ALA A 137 -8.95 2.73 -14.78
C ALA A 137 -9.89 3.95 -14.73
N GLY A 138 -9.51 5.02 -15.43
CA GLY A 138 -10.25 6.29 -15.45
C GLY A 138 -9.90 7.26 -14.33
N GLU A 139 -9.21 6.83 -13.26
CA GLU A 139 -8.86 7.71 -12.15
C GLU A 139 -7.57 8.52 -12.42
N LEU A 140 -7.51 9.73 -11.86
CA LEU A 140 -6.47 10.72 -12.14
C LEU A 140 -5.24 10.62 -11.24
N ALA A 141 -5.36 9.98 -10.07
CA ALA A 141 -4.29 9.84 -9.10
C ALA A 141 -4.44 8.51 -8.35
N GLY A 142 -3.31 7.87 -8.05
CA GLY A 142 -3.24 6.75 -7.13
C GLY A 142 -3.25 7.25 -5.69
N MET A 143 -2.36 6.72 -4.86
CA MET A 143 -2.17 7.17 -3.49
C MET A 143 -1.90 8.68 -3.42
N SER A 144 -2.63 9.36 -2.53
CA SER A 144 -2.65 10.82 -2.37
C SER A 144 -2.39 11.29 -0.93
N GLY A 145 -1.92 10.37 -0.08
CA GLY A 145 -1.39 10.61 1.25
C GLY A 145 -1.19 9.30 2.02
N GLY A 146 -0.78 9.38 3.28
CA GLY A 146 -0.53 8.21 4.12
C GLY A 146 0.84 7.56 3.87
N ARG A 147 0.99 6.34 4.40
CA ARG A 147 2.20 5.51 4.27
C ARG A 147 1.84 4.08 3.92
N VAL A 148 2.58 3.49 3.00
CA VAL A 148 2.41 2.09 2.61
C VAL A 148 3.77 1.42 2.67
N VAL A 149 3.84 0.31 3.40
CA VAL A 149 5.06 -0.49 3.59
C VAL A 149 4.79 -1.91 3.15
N VAL A 150 5.59 -2.43 2.22
CA VAL A 150 5.56 -3.82 1.79
C VAL A 150 6.91 -4.46 2.09
N ARG A 151 6.90 -5.51 2.91
CA ARG A 151 8.12 -6.24 3.30
C ARG A 151 8.60 -7.18 2.19
N GLY A 152 7.66 -7.75 1.44
CA GLY A 152 7.93 -8.62 0.30
C GLY A 152 8.12 -7.87 -1.01
N LYS A 153 7.88 -8.59 -2.10
CA LYS A 153 7.96 -8.12 -3.48
C LYS A 153 6.67 -7.44 -3.90
N VAL A 154 6.74 -6.60 -4.94
CA VAL A 154 5.57 -5.97 -5.56
C VAL A 154 5.51 -6.25 -7.04
N GLY A 155 4.29 -6.35 -7.58
CA GLY A 155 4.06 -6.52 -9.01
C GLY A 155 4.41 -5.28 -9.85
N ALA A 156 4.03 -5.34 -11.12
CA ALA A 156 4.29 -4.24 -12.05
C ALA A 156 3.57 -2.95 -11.64
N ARG A 157 4.19 -1.81 -11.97
CA ARG A 157 3.61 -0.46 -11.91
C ARG A 157 3.18 -0.03 -10.50
N ALA A 158 3.87 -0.52 -9.49
CA ALA A 158 3.72 -0.01 -8.13
C ALA A 158 3.99 1.50 -8.09
N GLY A 159 3.15 2.25 -7.36
CA GLY A 159 3.22 3.70 -7.26
C GLY A 159 2.79 4.46 -8.53
N ASP A 160 2.10 3.80 -9.47
CA ASP A 160 1.63 4.50 -10.67
C ASP A 160 0.72 5.69 -10.31
N ARG A 161 1.01 6.86 -10.90
CA ARG A 161 0.31 8.13 -10.58
C ARG A 161 0.19 8.46 -9.08
N LEU A 162 1.13 7.98 -8.24
CA LEU A 162 1.19 8.39 -6.84
C LEU A 162 1.36 9.91 -6.77
N ARG A 163 0.51 10.58 -5.98
CA ARG A 163 0.42 12.05 -5.91
C ARG A 163 0.97 12.62 -4.62
N ARG A 164 0.83 11.91 -3.49
CA ARG A 164 1.45 12.25 -2.21
C ARG A 164 1.56 10.98 -1.36
N GLY A 165 2.36 11.07 -0.30
CA GLY A 165 2.60 9.98 0.63
C GLY A 165 3.92 9.27 0.39
N ILE A 166 4.16 8.22 1.16
CA ILE A 166 5.41 7.46 1.16
C ILE A 166 5.08 6.00 0.89
N LEU A 167 5.68 5.43 -0.14
CA LEU A 167 5.62 4.01 -0.47
C LEU A 167 7.00 3.39 -0.24
N ILE A 168 7.10 2.39 0.64
CA ILE A 168 8.32 1.66 0.94
C ILE A 168 8.14 0.21 0.51
N ILE A 169 9.07 -0.29 -0.27
CA ILE A 169 9.11 -1.67 -0.78
C ILE A 169 10.46 -2.27 -0.39
N GLU A 170 10.46 -3.24 0.51
CA GLU A 170 11.71 -3.87 0.97
C GLU A 170 12.19 -4.99 0.05
N GLY A 171 11.28 -5.64 -0.69
CA GLY A 171 11.62 -6.62 -1.72
C GLY A 171 11.84 -6.03 -3.11
N ASP A 172 11.76 -6.89 -4.12
CA ASP A 172 11.86 -6.52 -5.53
C ASP A 172 10.57 -5.83 -6.01
N ALA A 173 10.71 -4.89 -6.94
CA ALA A 173 9.59 -4.29 -7.65
C ALA A 173 9.59 -4.71 -9.12
N GLY A 174 8.41 -5.08 -9.62
CA GLY A 174 8.22 -5.40 -11.03
C GLY A 174 8.37 -4.20 -11.96
N ASP A 175 7.94 -4.39 -13.20
CA ASP A 175 8.18 -3.44 -14.29
C ASP A 175 7.56 -2.06 -14.04
N ASP A 176 8.26 -1.02 -14.48
CA ASP A 176 7.74 0.36 -14.56
C ASP A 176 7.32 0.94 -13.18
N LEU A 177 8.12 0.66 -12.13
CA LEU A 177 7.96 1.27 -10.79
C LEU A 177 7.85 2.80 -10.90
N GLY A 178 6.84 3.38 -10.27
CA GLY A 178 6.61 4.83 -10.29
C GLY A 178 6.26 5.37 -11.68
N SER A 179 5.57 4.58 -12.52
CA SER A 179 5.10 5.08 -13.81
C SER A 179 4.11 6.24 -13.61
N ARG A 180 4.21 7.28 -14.43
CA ARG A 180 3.34 8.47 -14.42
C ARG A 180 3.29 9.15 -13.05
N PHE A 181 4.34 8.97 -12.23
CA PHE A 181 4.42 9.45 -10.86
C PHE A 181 4.21 10.96 -10.78
N ILE A 182 3.30 11.43 -9.91
CA ILE A 182 2.90 12.84 -9.87
C ILE A 182 3.73 13.62 -8.84
N ALA A 183 3.83 13.11 -7.62
CA ALA A 183 4.63 13.64 -6.51
C ALA A 183 4.56 12.69 -5.31
N GLY A 184 5.45 12.86 -4.32
CA GLY A 184 5.56 11.99 -3.15
C GLY A 184 6.91 11.28 -3.13
N THR A 185 6.98 10.17 -2.40
CA THR A 185 8.22 9.40 -2.24
C THR A 185 7.97 7.91 -2.44
N ILE A 186 8.78 7.29 -3.29
CA ILE A 186 8.84 5.82 -3.46
C ILE A 186 10.24 5.38 -3.06
N ILE A 187 10.35 4.38 -2.18
CA ILE A 187 11.61 3.77 -1.76
C ILE A 187 11.57 2.29 -2.08
N ALA A 188 12.51 1.78 -2.86
CA ALA A 188 12.63 0.36 -3.17
C ALA A 188 14.03 -0.16 -2.81
N LEU A 189 14.07 -1.25 -2.04
CA LEU A 189 15.33 -1.83 -1.54
C LEU A 189 15.80 -3.04 -2.37
N GLY A 190 14.90 -3.72 -3.07
CA GLY A 190 15.22 -4.81 -3.99
C GLY A 190 15.60 -4.33 -5.40
N LYS A 191 15.53 -5.27 -6.34
CA LYS A 191 15.72 -5.00 -7.77
C LYS A 191 14.46 -4.35 -8.35
N THR A 192 14.64 -3.51 -9.35
CA THR A 192 13.56 -2.90 -10.14
C THR A 192 13.74 -3.25 -11.61
N SER A 193 12.65 -3.45 -12.33
CA SER A 193 12.68 -3.76 -13.77
C SER A 193 11.88 -2.74 -14.60
N GLY A 194 12.03 -2.80 -15.93
CA GLY A 194 11.36 -1.90 -16.86
C GLY A 194 11.80 -0.44 -16.75
N ARG A 195 10.89 0.49 -17.03
CA ARG A 195 11.16 1.93 -17.13
C ARG A 195 10.84 2.62 -15.81
N VAL A 196 11.77 2.50 -14.86
CA VAL A 196 11.62 3.11 -13.54
C VAL A 196 11.41 4.62 -13.67
N GLY A 197 10.34 5.14 -13.06
CA GLY A 197 10.02 6.56 -13.08
C GLY A 197 9.61 7.10 -14.46
N TYR A 198 9.14 6.25 -15.37
CA TYR A 198 8.61 6.68 -16.67
C TYR A 198 7.51 7.74 -16.49
N LEU A 199 7.65 8.92 -17.09
CA LEU A 199 6.75 10.07 -16.94
C LEU A 199 6.61 10.58 -15.48
N ASN A 200 7.67 10.48 -14.67
CA ASN A 200 7.74 11.07 -13.34
C ASN A 200 7.77 12.61 -13.43
N LYS A 201 6.74 13.24 -12.86
CA LYS A 201 6.53 14.69 -12.91
C LYS A 201 7.36 15.44 -11.87
N ARG A 202 7.31 15.03 -10.59
CA ARG A 202 7.90 15.79 -9.46
C ARG A 202 8.30 14.93 -8.25
N GLY A 203 8.11 13.62 -8.30
CA GLY A 203 8.34 12.77 -7.12
C GLY A 203 9.77 12.26 -7.03
N SER A 204 10.18 11.86 -5.83
CA SER A 204 11.49 11.27 -5.56
C SER A 204 11.36 9.75 -5.50
N ILE A 205 12.13 9.05 -6.33
CA ILE A 205 12.25 7.59 -6.32
C ILE A 205 13.64 7.26 -5.78
N ILE A 206 13.72 6.57 -4.64
CA ILE A 206 14.98 6.22 -3.98
C ILE A 206 15.18 4.72 -4.06
N LEU A 207 16.29 4.30 -4.64
CA LEU A 207 16.56 2.90 -4.98
C LEU A 207 17.86 2.44 -4.32
N ALA A 208 17.81 1.37 -3.53
CA ALA A 208 19.03 0.79 -2.96
C ALA A 208 19.92 0.13 -4.02
N ARG A 209 19.31 -0.34 -5.12
CA ARG A 209 20.00 -0.93 -6.27
C ARG A 209 19.78 -0.06 -7.49
N ARG A 210 20.87 0.42 -8.08
CA ARG A 210 20.81 1.24 -9.30
C ARG A 210 20.31 0.40 -10.48
N PRO A 211 19.18 0.75 -11.13
CA PRO A 211 18.78 0.15 -12.38
C PRO A 211 19.54 0.78 -13.55
N GLU A 212 19.29 0.29 -14.75
CA GLU A 212 19.56 1.08 -15.95
C GLU A 212 18.74 2.38 -15.87
N ILE A 213 19.43 3.52 -15.88
CA ILE A 213 18.79 4.83 -15.76
C ILE A 213 18.17 5.18 -17.12
N PRO A 214 16.86 5.51 -17.21
CA PRO A 214 16.25 5.84 -18.48
C PRO A 214 16.93 7.05 -19.15
N PRO A 215 16.99 7.11 -20.49
CA PRO A 215 17.74 8.15 -21.22
C PRO A 215 17.20 9.58 -21.03
N THR A 216 16.00 9.73 -20.47
CA THR A 216 15.38 11.03 -20.16
C THR A 216 15.67 11.51 -18.74
N TYR A 217 16.59 10.86 -18.03
CA TYR A 217 17.12 11.31 -16.76
C TYR A 217 18.58 11.78 -16.91
N VAL A 218 18.88 12.95 -16.36
CA VAL A 218 20.19 13.59 -16.42
C VAL A 218 20.94 13.33 -15.13
N ASP A 219 22.16 12.82 -15.24
CA ASP A 219 23.05 12.66 -14.09
C ASP A 219 23.43 14.04 -13.53
N CYS A 220 23.08 14.27 -12.27
CA CYS A 220 23.32 15.51 -11.54
C CYS A 220 24.48 15.38 -10.54
N GLY A 221 25.11 14.20 -10.45
CA GLY A 221 26.21 13.96 -9.51
C GLY A 221 25.76 13.56 -8.10
N PRO A 222 26.73 13.26 -7.23
CA PRO A 222 26.48 12.81 -5.87
C PRO A 222 26.20 13.97 -4.91
N HIS A 223 25.15 13.84 -4.10
CA HIS A 223 24.66 14.84 -3.17
C HIS A 223 24.59 14.31 -1.74
N VAL A 224 24.80 15.21 -0.78
CA VAL A 224 24.39 15.03 0.62
C VAL A 224 23.15 15.89 0.83
N PHE A 225 21.99 15.26 0.93
CA PHE A 225 20.73 15.97 1.11
C PHE A 225 20.49 16.28 2.59
N THR A 226 20.53 17.55 2.96
CA THR A 226 20.33 17.98 4.36
C THR A 226 18.97 17.55 4.90
N PHE A 227 17.92 17.54 4.07
CA PHE A 227 16.59 17.06 4.47
C PHE A 227 16.54 15.54 4.68
N ALA A 228 17.41 14.78 4.02
CA ALA A 228 17.33 13.32 4.02
C ALA A 228 17.64 12.73 5.39
N GLY A 229 18.53 13.33 6.20
CA GLY A 229 18.79 12.87 7.57
C GLY A 229 17.58 13.00 8.50
N LEU A 230 16.80 14.09 8.39
CA LEU A 230 15.54 14.23 9.14
C LEU A 230 14.49 13.23 8.63
N PHE A 231 14.37 13.12 7.31
CA PHE A 231 13.42 12.21 6.68
C PHE A 231 13.71 10.75 7.03
N ALA A 232 14.98 10.32 6.97
CA ALA A 232 15.45 9.00 7.36
C ALA A 232 15.05 8.63 8.80
N ARG A 233 15.19 9.55 9.76
CA ARG A 233 14.75 9.30 11.15
C ARG A 233 13.26 9.01 11.23
N GLY A 234 12.44 9.73 10.45
CA GLY A 234 10.99 9.52 10.38
C GLY A 234 10.58 8.17 9.78
N LEU A 235 11.45 7.54 8.99
CA LEU A 235 11.22 6.23 8.38
C LEU A 235 11.67 5.06 9.24
N LYS A 236 12.45 5.28 10.32
CA LYS A 236 13.08 4.18 11.07
C LYS A 236 12.08 3.17 11.64
N ALA A 237 10.90 3.64 12.06
CA ALA A 237 9.82 2.78 12.54
C ALA A 237 9.15 1.99 11.40
N ASP A 238 9.14 2.55 10.19
CA ASP A 238 8.50 1.96 9.02
C ASP A 238 9.47 0.98 8.32
N SER A 239 10.75 1.35 8.16
CA SER A 239 11.82 0.50 7.61
C SER A 239 13.20 1.02 8.03
N ALA A 240 13.93 0.22 8.81
CA ALA A 240 15.30 0.53 9.21
C ALA A 240 16.26 0.59 8.01
N ALA A 241 16.04 -0.24 6.99
CA ALA A 241 16.87 -0.27 5.79
C ALA A 241 16.60 0.94 4.87
N ALA A 242 15.35 1.38 4.72
CA ALA A 242 15.03 2.64 4.02
C ALA A 242 15.64 3.86 4.74
N SER A 243 15.58 3.86 6.08
CA SER A 243 16.22 4.87 6.92
C SER A 243 17.75 4.91 6.70
N ALA A 244 18.39 3.75 6.68
CA ALA A 244 19.82 3.64 6.44
C ALA A 244 20.21 4.13 5.03
N LEU A 245 19.44 3.78 4.00
CA LEU A 245 19.69 4.20 2.61
C LEU A 245 19.71 5.73 2.46
N LEU A 246 18.72 6.42 3.03
CA LEU A 246 18.62 7.88 2.95
C LEU A 246 19.65 8.64 3.79
N SER A 247 20.36 7.95 4.69
CA SER A 247 21.42 8.53 5.51
C SER A 247 22.78 8.56 4.77
N GLN A 248 22.85 8.02 3.56
CA GLN A 248 24.05 7.89 2.75
C GLN A 248 24.23 9.09 1.81
N ARG A 249 25.41 9.19 1.20
CA ARG A 249 25.62 10.04 0.02
C ARG A 249 24.93 9.37 -1.19
N LEU A 250 24.10 10.12 -1.90
CA LEU A 250 23.28 9.59 -2.98
C LEU A 250 23.61 10.26 -4.32
N GLN A 251 23.77 9.47 -5.37
CA GLN A 251 23.75 9.93 -6.76
C GLN A 251 22.34 10.39 -7.13
N ARG A 252 22.23 11.57 -7.74
CA ARG A 252 20.95 12.13 -8.21
C ARG A 252 20.86 12.09 -9.73
N PHE A 253 19.75 11.59 -10.23
CA PHE A 253 19.35 11.70 -11.62
C PHE A 253 18.07 12.55 -11.71
N GLY A 254 18.14 13.71 -12.35
CA GLY A 254 17.00 14.62 -12.52
C GLY A 254 16.21 14.29 -13.79
N GLY A 255 14.88 14.22 -13.70
CA GLY A 255 14.02 13.84 -14.82
C GLY A 255 12.55 13.85 -14.42
N ASP A 256 11.63 13.21 -15.12
CA ASP A 256 11.76 12.76 -16.49
C ASP A 256 11.65 13.99 -17.43
N THR A 257 12.64 14.20 -18.30
CA THR A 257 12.67 15.34 -19.23
C THR A 257 11.61 15.25 -20.33
N ALA A 258 10.97 14.08 -20.51
CA ALA A 258 9.79 13.94 -21.38
C ALA A 258 8.53 14.63 -20.81
N VAL A 259 8.55 15.05 -19.53
CA VAL A 259 7.46 15.78 -18.88
C VAL A 259 7.93 17.11 -18.28
N TYR A 260 8.00 17.24 -16.95
CA TYR A 260 8.36 18.50 -16.29
C TYR A 260 9.84 18.59 -15.89
N GLY A 261 10.59 17.48 -15.92
CA GLY A 261 12.00 17.45 -15.47
C GLY A 261 12.21 17.80 -13.99
N LYS A 262 11.18 17.66 -13.14
CA LYS A 262 11.22 18.02 -11.72
C LYS A 262 11.21 16.83 -10.76
N GLY A 263 11.04 15.62 -11.27
CA GLY A 263 11.23 14.39 -10.53
C GLY A 263 12.70 14.03 -10.41
N GLU A 264 12.97 13.01 -9.61
CA GLU A 264 14.33 12.52 -9.42
C GLU A 264 14.36 11.03 -9.11
N ILE A 265 15.46 10.39 -9.51
CA ILE A 265 15.87 9.07 -9.06
C ILE A 265 17.14 9.24 -8.22
N LEU A 266 17.14 8.68 -7.02
CA LEU A 266 18.29 8.68 -6.10
C LEU A 266 18.79 7.25 -5.91
N THR A 267 20.09 7.04 -6.06
CA THR A 267 20.76 5.76 -5.78
C THR A 267 21.97 6.00 -4.88
N PRO A 268 22.53 4.98 -4.21
CA PRO A 268 23.86 5.10 -3.61
C PRO A 268 24.88 5.64 -4.62
N ALA A 269 25.74 6.57 -4.15
CA ALA A 269 26.82 7.17 -4.93
C ALA A 269 28.00 6.21 -5.13
#